data_AF-A0A948F201-F1
#
_entry.id   AF-A0A948F201-F1
#
_cell.length_a   1.000
_cell.length_b   1.000
_cell.length_c   1.000
_cell.angle_alpha   90.00
_cell.angle_beta   90.00
_cell.angle_gamma   90.00
#
_symmetry.space_group_name_H-M   'P 1'
#
loop_
_entity.id
_entity.type
_entity.pdbx_description
1 polymer ?
#
loop_
_entity_poly.entity_id
_entity_poly.type
_entity_poly.pdbx_seq_one_letter_code
_entity_poly.pdbx_strand_id
1 'polypeptide(L)'
;MRRPLLWQLLLLSAFLWGGEMVRRDLWEPDEVRYAYVAREMHDGGHWLVPHRHGVFYAHKPPLLFWLINAASFLTGLPIGRVTARLPGFLAGVLALWATARLAERWRGVAAAWPTVLVLCTNYLFWHEIGFARIDGTLVGLTTAALYLLVRNDDEPGVWRPALAWACMGLAILAKGPVGFIIPAGAYLTARLAAGEGRMLKKTH
;
A
#
# COMPACT_ATOMS: atom_id res chain seq x y z
N MET A 1 18.08 15.93 12.91
CA MET A 1 17.08 14.85 13.17
C MET A 1 17.57 13.55 12.57
N ARG A 2 17.21 12.39 13.15
CA ARG A 2 17.59 11.06 12.64
C ARG A 2 16.55 10.52 11.67
N ARG A 3 16.97 9.66 10.73
CA ARG A 3 16.07 8.92 9.83
C ARG A 3 15.08 8.06 10.63
N PRO A 4 13.77 8.04 10.26
CA PRO A 4 12.79 7.18 10.91
C PRO A 4 13.09 5.71 10.61
N LEU A 5 13.31 4.92 11.66
CA LEU A 5 13.48 3.48 11.54
C LEU A 5 12.10 2.81 11.35
N LEU A 6 12.08 1.65 10.69
CA LEU A 6 10.83 0.96 10.38
C LEU A 6 10.03 0.63 11.64
N TRP A 7 10.70 0.20 12.73
CA TRP A 7 10.04 -0.07 14.00
C TRP A 7 9.40 1.18 14.63
N GLN A 8 9.98 2.38 14.40
CA GLN A 8 9.40 3.63 14.90
C GLN A 8 8.12 3.97 14.15
N LEU A 9 8.09 3.74 12.84
CA LEU A 9 6.90 3.91 12.03
C LEU A 9 5.82 2.88 12.37
N LEU A 10 6.21 1.64 12.67
CA LEU A 10 5.30 0.61 13.16
C LEU A 10 4.68 1.00 14.50
N LEU A 11 5.47 1.48 15.46
CA LEU A 11 4.95 1.95 16.75
C LEU A 11 4.03 3.17 16.60
N LEU A 12 4.41 4.15 15.78
CA LEU A 12 3.56 5.30 15.48
C LEU A 12 2.24 4.85 14.86
N SER A 13 2.28 3.93 13.90
CA SER A 13 1.09 3.41 13.24
C SER A 13 0.21 2.64 14.23
N ALA A 14 0.81 1.80 15.08
CA ALA A 14 0.10 1.08 16.13
C ALA A 14 -0.57 2.03 17.13
N PHE A 15 0.09 3.14 17.47
CA PHE A 15 -0.49 4.19 18.31
C PHE A 15 -1.70 4.88 17.63
N LEU A 16 -1.59 5.20 16.35
CA LEU A 16 -2.63 5.92 15.61
C LEU A 16 -3.85 5.05 15.28
N TRP A 17 -3.64 3.81 14.85
CA TRP A 17 -4.71 2.95 14.31
C TRP A 17 -4.94 1.66 15.10
N GLY A 18 -4.01 1.24 15.96
CA GLY A 18 -4.10 -0.05 16.65
C GLY A 18 -5.29 -0.16 17.60
N GLY A 19 -5.62 0.93 18.31
CA GLY A 19 -6.79 0.98 19.19
C GLY A 19 -8.10 0.79 18.43
N GLU A 20 -8.25 1.49 17.29
CA GLU A 20 -9.41 1.37 16.42
C GLU A 20 -9.50 -0.03 15.81
N MET A 21 -8.39 -0.56 15.32
CA MET A 21 -8.30 -1.88 14.69
C MET A 21 -8.76 -3.01 15.61
N VAL A 22 -8.53 -2.90 16.93
CA VAL A 22 -8.95 -3.90 17.92
C VAL A 22 -10.37 -3.65 18.42
N ARG A 23 -10.76 -2.40 18.67
CA ARG A 23 -12.02 -2.07 19.36
C ARG A 23 -13.22 -1.85 18.43
N ARG A 24 -13.00 -1.34 17.22
CA ARG A 24 -14.08 -0.94 16.30
C ARG A 24 -14.52 -2.12 15.44
N ASP A 25 -15.82 -2.37 15.38
CA ASP A 25 -16.40 -3.33 14.44
C ASP A 25 -16.25 -2.89 12.98
N LEU A 26 -16.45 -3.83 12.06
CA LEU A 26 -16.38 -3.56 10.63
C LEU A 26 -17.51 -2.58 10.25
N TRP A 27 -17.14 -1.54 9.52
CA TRP A 27 -18.06 -0.48 9.11
C TRP A 27 -18.55 -0.70 7.68
N GLU A 28 -19.85 -0.54 7.48
CA GLU A 28 -20.48 -0.68 6.17
C GLU A 28 -20.20 0.52 5.24
N PRO A 29 -20.22 0.32 3.91
CA PRO A 29 -20.40 -0.97 3.23
C PRO A 29 -19.08 -1.73 3.02
N ASP A 30 -17.94 -1.04 3.03
CA ASP A 30 -16.70 -1.57 2.49
C ASP A 30 -16.06 -2.66 3.34
N GLU A 31 -15.86 -2.42 4.64
CA GLU A 31 -15.10 -3.35 5.48
C GLU A 31 -15.86 -4.68 5.66
N VAL A 32 -17.17 -4.58 5.86
CA VAL A 32 -18.07 -5.75 5.96
C VAL A 32 -18.04 -6.52 4.65
N ARG A 33 -18.20 -5.83 3.51
CA ARG A 33 -18.18 -6.47 2.19
C ARG A 33 -16.86 -7.17 1.90
N TYR A 34 -15.72 -6.52 2.16
CA TYR A 34 -14.42 -7.11 1.83
C TYR A 34 -14.06 -8.27 2.76
N ALA A 35 -14.40 -8.17 4.05
CA ALA A 35 -14.26 -9.30 4.98
C ALA A 35 -15.15 -10.48 4.57
N TYR A 36 -16.39 -10.22 4.14
CA TYR A 36 -17.29 -11.25 3.65
C TYR A 36 -16.75 -11.94 2.39
N VAL A 37 -16.34 -11.18 1.38
CA VAL A 37 -15.77 -11.74 0.14
C VAL A 37 -14.48 -12.51 0.42
N ALA A 38 -13.64 -12.04 1.35
CA ALA A 38 -12.44 -12.77 1.76
C ALA A 38 -12.79 -14.12 2.43
N ARG A 39 -13.85 -14.16 3.25
CA ARG A 39 -14.35 -15.40 3.87
C ARG A 39 -14.92 -16.35 2.82
N GLU A 40 -15.77 -15.86 1.93
CA GLU A 40 -16.35 -16.68 0.86
C GLU A 40 -15.26 -17.24 -0.09
N MET A 41 -14.21 -16.47 -0.36
CA MET A 41 -13.04 -16.92 -1.11
C MET A 41 -12.30 -18.06 -0.40
N HIS A 42 -12.18 -17.99 0.93
CA HIS A 42 -11.58 -19.05 1.75
C HIS A 42 -12.42 -20.33 1.71
N ASP A 43 -13.71 -20.20 2.00
CA ASP A 43 -14.63 -21.32 2.16
C ASP A 43 -14.94 -22.01 0.82
N GLY A 44 -15.06 -21.23 -0.26
CA GLY A 44 -15.37 -21.74 -1.60
C GLY A 44 -14.14 -22.14 -2.43
N GLY A 45 -12.92 -21.80 -2.00
CA GLY A 45 -11.67 -22.12 -2.72
C GLY A 45 -11.49 -21.37 -4.05
N HIS A 46 -12.33 -20.38 -4.37
CA HIS A 46 -12.25 -19.59 -5.60
C HIS A 46 -11.25 -18.44 -5.47
N TRP A 47 -9.96 -18.75 -5.47
CA TRP A 47 -8.89 -17.78 -5.21
C TRP A 47 -8.65 -16.77 -6.34
N LEU A 48 -8.98 -17.11 -7.60
CA LEU A 48 -8.71 -16.22 -8.73
C LEU A 48 -9.88 -15.24 -9.00
N VAL A 49 -11.12 -15.72 -8.93
CA VAL A 49 -12.33 -14.95 -9.22
C VAL A 49 -13.13 -14.81 -7.93
N PRO A 50 -13.18 -13.62 -7.31
CA PRO A 50 -13.94 -13.41 -6.09
C PRO A 50 -15.44 -13.60 -6.32
N HIS A 51 -16.14 -14.11 -5.31
CA HIS A 51 -17.59 -14.25 -5.29
C HIS A 51 -18.18 -13.43 -4.14
N ARG A 52 -19.44 -13.04 -4.29
CA ARG A 52 -20.26 -12.45 -3.24
C ARG A 52 -21.65 -13.06 -3.32
N HIS A 53 -22.03 -13.84 -2.31
CA HIS A 53 -23.30 -14.58 -2.28
C HIS A 53 -23.43 -15.56 -3.45
N GLY A 54 -22.36 -16.27 -3.79
CA GLY A 54 -22.29 -17.24 -4.88
C GLY A 54 -22.23 -16.63 -6.29
N VAL A 55 -22.25 -15.29 -6.41
CA VAL A 55 -22.21 -14.58 -7.69
C VAL A 55 -20.84 -13.94 -7.91
N PHE A 56 -20.37 -13.89 -9.16
CA PHE A 56 -19.11 -13.24 -9.51
C PHE A 56 -19.05 -11.79 -9.02
N TYR A 57 -18.00 -11.49 -8.25
CA TYR A 57 -17.71 -10.15 -7.74
C TYR A 57 -16.61 -9.49 -8.58
N ALA A 58 -16.97 -8.99 -9.77
CA ALA A 58 -16.03 -8.40 -10.74
C ALA A 58 -15.56 -6.98 -10.39
N HIS A 59 -16.02 -6.39 -9.27
CA HIS A 59 -15.74 -5.00 -8.95
C HIS A 59 -14.31 -4.72 -8.48
N LYS A 60 -13.65 -5.70 -7.84
CA LYS A 60 -12.28 -5.56 -7.32
C LYS A 60 -11.46 -6.81 -7.65
N PRO A 61 -10.21 -6.66 -8.13
CA PRO A 61 -9.30 -7.78 -8.28
C PRO A 61 -8.89 -8.38 -6.92
N PRO A 62 -8.22 -9.56 -6.91
CA PRO A 62 -8.25 -10.45 -5.75
C PRO A 62 -7.26 -10.11 -4.61
N LEU A 63 -6.32 -9.18 -4.80
CA LEU A 63 -5.19 -9.02 -3.87
C LEU A 63 -5.62 -8.71 -2.44
N LEU A 64 -6.58 -7.80 -2.24
CA LEU A 64 -7.01 -7.45 -0.88
C LEU A 64 -7.56 -8.68 -0.14
N PHE A 65 -8.33 -9.53 -0.82
CA PHE A 65 -8.91 -10.73 -0.22
C PHE A 65 -7.83 -11.76 0.11
N TRP A 66 -6.81 -11.89 -0.74
CA TRP A 66 -5.63 -12.72 -0.43
C TRP A 66 -4.88 -12.21 0.79
N LEU A 67 -4.68 -10.89 0.91
CA LEU A 67 -3.98 -10.30 2.04
C LEU A 67 -4.78 -10.44 3.36
N ILE A 68 -6.11 -10.32 3.32
CA ILE A 68 -6.97 -10.57 4.48
C ILE A 68 -6.90 -12.04 4.92
N ASN A 69 -6.95 -12.97 3.97
CA ASN A 69 -6.78 -14.40 4.24
C ASN A 69 -5.39 -14.73 4.79
N ALA A 70 -4.34 -14.15 4.21
CA ALA A 70 -2.98 -14.29 4.70
C ALA A 70 -2.84 -13.71 6.12
N ALA A 71 -3.45 -12.56 6.40
CA ALA A 71 -3.49 -11.98 7.75
C ALA A 71 -4.18 -12.92 8.74
N SER A 72 -5.30 -13.53 8.37
CA SER A 72 -6.00 -14.52 9.20
C SER A 72 -5.14 -15.74 9.46
N PHE A 73 -4.52 -16.30 8.43
CA PHE A 73 -3.61 -17.45 8.54
C PHE A 73 -2.40 -17.17 9.43
N LEU A 74 -1.72 -16.04 9.23
CA LEU A 74 -0.49 -15.69 9.95
C LEU A 74 -0.73 -15.32 11.42
N THR A 75 -1.89 -14.74 11.73
CA THR A 75 -2.21 -14.32 13.11
C THR A 75 -2.99 -15.38 13.90
N GLY A 76 -3.57 -16.38 13.22
CA GLY A 76 -4.52 -17.32 13.81
C GLY A 76 -5.87 -16.69 14.20
N LEU A 77 -6.08 -15.41 13.89
CA LEU A 77 -7.32 -14.71 14.17
C LEU A 77 -8.34 -14.94 13.04
N PRO A 78 -9.64 -14.98 13.33
CA PRO A 78 -10.66 -15.10 12.29
C PRO A 78 -10.68 -13.87 11.37
N ILE A 79 -11.26 -14.03 10.18
CA ILE A 79 -11.54 -12.91 9.28
C ILE A 79 -12.54 -11.96 9.97
N GLY A 80 -12.08 -10.76 10.32
CA GLY A 80 -12.80 -9.79 11.14
C GLY A 80 -12.02 -8.49 11.35
N ARG A 81 -12.29 -7.79 12.46
CA ARG A 81 -11.78 -6.43 12.77
C ARG A 81 -10.29 -6.22 12.50
N VAL A 82 -9.46 -7.14 12.99
CA VAL A 82 -8.00 -7.02 12.95
C VAL A 82 -7.47 -7.44 11.57
N THR A 83 -7.82 -8.65 11.14
CA THR A 83 -7.31 -9.27 9.90
C THR A 83 -7.77 -8.53 8.65
N ALA A 84 -8.95 -7.91 8.66
CA ALA A 84 -9.42 -7.07 7.56
C ALA A 84 -8.60 -5.78 7.39
N ARG A 85 -8.11 -5.19 8.51
CA ARG A 85 -7.40 -3.90 8.50
C ARG A 85 -5.89 -4.04 8.42
N LEU A 86 -5.35 -5.21 8.79
CA LEU A 86 -3.91 -5.46 8.78
C LEU A 86 -3.23 -5.18 7.42
N PRO A 87 -3.82 -5.52 6.26
CA PRO A 87 -3.24 -5.16 4.96
C PRO A 87 -3.11 -3.65 4.75
N GLY A 88 -4.15 -2.88 5.08
CA GLY A 88 -4.17 -1.42 5.00
C GLY A 88 -3.16 -0.79 5.97
N PHE A 89 -3.11 -1.29 7.20
CA PHE A 89 -2.17 -0.87 8.24
C PHE A 89 -0.71 -1.01 7.78
N LEU A 90 -0.32 -2.19 7.28
CA LEU A 90 1.05 -2.45 6.81
C LEU A 90 1.39 -1.61 5.57
N ALA A 91 0.42 -1.42 4.68
CA ALA A 91 0.59 -0.54 3.52
C ALA A 91 0.74 0.93 3.93
N GLY A 92 0.06 1.37 5.00
CA GLY A 92 0.25 2.69 5.59
C GLY A 92 1.65 2.90 6.13
N VAL A 93 2.18 1.92 6.87
CA VAL A 93 3.59 1.93 7.33
C VAL A 93 4.56 2.02 6.14
N LEU A 94 4.30 1.24 5.09
CA LEU A 94 5.09 1.27 3.86
C LEU A 94 5.04 2.63 3.17
N ALA A 95 3.86 3.25 3.08
CA ALA A 95 3.68 4.60 2.52
C ALA A 95 4.43 5.66 3.33
N LEU A 96 4.32 5.63 4.67
CA LEU A 96 5.05 6.54 5.56
C LEU A 96 6.57 6.38 5.37
N TRP A 97 7.05 5.14 5.31
CA TRP A 97 8.46 4.83 5.07
C TRP A 97 8.95 5.36 3.73
N ALA A 98 8.24 5.04 2.64
CA ALA A 98 8.62 5.44 1.28
C ALA A 98 8.62 6.96 1.13
N THR A 99 7.60 7.64 1.67
CA THR A 99 7.50 9.11 1.63
C THR A 99 8.62 9.75 2.44
N ALA A 100 8.98 9.20 3.61
CA ALA A 100 10.11 9.69 4.39
C ALA A 100 11.43 9.58 3.63
N ARG A 101 11.65 8.49 2.87
CA ARG A 101 12.85 8.33 2.03
C ARG A 101 12.88 9.29 0.85
N LEU A 102 11.74 9.52 0.20
CA LEU A 102 11.63 10.52 -0.86
C LEU A 102 11.95 11.94 -0.34
N ALA A 103 11.42 12.29 0.84
CA ALA A 103 11.73 13.57 1.49
C ALA A 103 13.21 13.68 1.86
N GLU A 104 13.81 12.61 2.39
CA GLU A 104 15.24 12.55 2.70
C GLU A 104 16.10 12.78 1.47
N ARG A 105 15.74 12.20 0.32
CA ARG A 105 16.43 12.41 -0.96
C ARG A 105 16.45 13.88 -1.36
N TRP A 106 15.31 14.57 -1.31
CA TRP A 106 15.19 15.93 -1.84
C TRP A 106 15.54 17.04 -0.87
N ARG A 107 15.35 16.83 0.43
CA ARG A 107 15.47 17.86 1.46
C ARG A 107 16.36 17.46 2.63
N GLY A 108 17.04 16.31 2.52
CA GLY A 108 17.91 15.76 3.56
C GLY A 108 17.14 15.09 4.70
N VAL A 109 17.89 14.39 5.56
CA VAL A 109 17.32 13.59 6.68
C VAL A 109 16.46 14.40 7.65
N ALA A 110 16.66 15.72 7.72
CA ALA A 110 15.88 16.62 8.56
C ALA A 110 14.41 16.70 8.14
N ALA A 111 14.08 16.46 6.86
CA ALA A 111 12.72 16.52 6.34
C ALA A 111 11.91 15.22 6.52
N ALA A 112 12.56 14.12 6.91
CA ALA A 112 11.92 12.81 6.97
C ALA A 112 10.78 12.76 8.01
N TRP A 113 11.05 13.17 9.26
CA TRP A 113 10.03 13.18 10.32
C TRP A 113 8.91 14.19 10.09
N PRO A 114 9.18 15.46 9.74
CA PRO A 114 8.12 16.41 9.38
C PRO A 114 7.18 15.87 8.31
N THR A 115 7.72 15.22 7.27
CA THR A 115 6.91 14.63 6.21
C THR A 115 6.03 13.48 6.70
N VAL A 116 6.57 12.59 7.55
CA VAL A 116 5.79 11.51 8.18
C VAL A 116 4.65 12.08 9.01
N LEU A 117 4.92 13.10 9.84
CA LEU A 117 3.92 13.72 10.70
C LEU A 117 2.82 14.41 9.89
N VAL A 118 3.19 15.18 8.85
CA VAL A 118 2.22 15.80 7.94
C VAL A 118 1.36 14.75 7.24
N LEU A 119 1.95 13.67 6.74
CA LEU A 119 1.19 12.62 6.06
C LEU A 119 0.27 11.85 7.01
N CYS A 120 0.73 11.45 8.20
CA CYS A 120 -0.10 10.67 9.12
C CYS A 120 -1.20 11.49 9.81
N THR A 121 -1.08 12.82 9.82
CA THR A 121 -2.11 13.76 10.32
C THR A 121 -3.03 14.26 9.22
N ASN A 122 -2.73 13.98 7.94
CA ASN A 122 -3.65 14.25 6.86
C ASN A 122 -4.91 13.38 7.03
N TYR A 123 -6.08 14.02 7.09
CA TYR A 123 -7.35 13.35 7.34
C TYR A 123 -7.62 12.18 6.37
N LEU A 124 -7.41 12.37 5.07
CA LEU A 124 -7.69 11.34 4.07
C LEU A 124 -6.75 10.15 4.25
N PHE A 125 -5.46 10.40 4.46
CA PHE A 125 -4.50 9.32 4.72
C PHE A 125 -4.84 8.58 6.02
N TRP A 126 -5.11 9.32 7.10
CA TRP A 126 -5.47 8.73 8.39
C TRP A 126 -6.72 7.85 8.27
N HIS A 127 -7.74 8.34 7.56
CA HIS A 127 -8.99 7.62 7.33
C HIS A 127 -8.80 6.38 6.45
N GLU A 128 -8.12 6.49 5.30
CA GLU A 128 -7.97 5.34 4.39
C GLU A 128 -7.08 4.22 4.95
N ILE A 129 -6.12 4.54 5.83
CA ILE A 129 -5.28 3.52 6.51
C ILE A 129 -6.02 2.89 7.71
N GLY A 130 -6.86 3.64 8.42
CA GLY A 130 -7.62 3.15 9.58
C GLY A 130 -8.76 2.19 9.22
N PHE A 131 -9.22 2.20 7.97
CA PHE A 131 -10.30 1.34 7.49
C PHE A 131 -9.75 0.23 6.59
N ALA A 132 -10.42 -0.92 6.58
CA ALA A 132 -10.15 -2.03 5.67
C ALA A 132 -10.60 -1.69 4.24
N ARG A 133 -9.97 -0.70 3.61
CA ARG A 133 -10.24 -0.26 2.23
C ARG A 133 -9.06 -0.55 1.33
N ILE A 134 -9.38 -0.81 0.07
CA ILE A 134 -8.40 -1.18 -0.94
C ILE A 134 -7.43 -0.03 -1.28
N ASP A 135 -7.85 1.21 -1.04
CA ASP A 135 -7.09 2.42 -1.26
C ASP A 135 -5.84 2.51 -0.36
N GLY A 136 -5.93 2.04 0.88
CA GLY A 136 -4.78 1.96 1.79
C GLY A 136 -3.68 1.04 1.25
N THR A 137 -4.06 -0.15 0.73
CA THR A 137 -3.12 -1.07 0.08
C THR A 137 -2.53 -0.47 -1.19
N LEU A 138 -3.37 0.17 -2.01
CA LEU A 138 -2.94 0.82 -3.25
C LEU A 138 -1.88 1.90 -2.97
N VAL A 139 -2.13 2.83 -2.04
CA VAL A 139 -1.20 3.93 -1.77
C VAL A 139 0.15 3.43 -1.24
N GLY A 140 0.17 2.40 -0.39
CA GLY A 140 1.41 1.77 0.08
C GLY A 140 2.24 1.21 -1.07
N LEU A 141 1.62 0.42 -1.95
CA LEU A 141 2.29 -0.20 -3.09
C LEU A 141 2.77 0.82 -4.11
N THR A 142 1.94 1.80 -4.49
CA THR A 142 2.32 2.81 -5.49
C THR A 142 3.41 3.75 -4.97
N THR A 143 3.36 4.13 -3.69
CA THR A 143 4.39 5.00 -3.10
C THR A 143 5.71 4.27 -2.96
N ALA A 144 5.69 2.98 -2.59
CA ALA A 144 6.88 2.14 -2.57
C ALA A 144 7.49 1.97 -3.98
N ALA A 145 6.66 1.72 -5.00
CA ALA A 145 7.12 1.62 -6.38
C ALA A 145 7.80 2.91 -6.83
N LEU A 146 7.18 4.08 -6.56
CA LEU A 146 7.76 5.38 -6.90
C LEU A 146 9.10 5.59 -6.19
N TYR A 147 9.18 5.30 -4.90
CA TYR A 147 10.44 5.40 -4.15
C TYR A 147 11.53 4.50 -4.75
N LEU A 148 11.21 3.25 -5.09
CA LEU A 148 12.18 2.29 -5.64
C LEU A 148 12.72 2.74 -7.00
N LEU A 149 11.87 3.28 -7.88
CA LEU A 149 12.29 3.84 -9.17
C LEU A 149 13.21 5.05 -8.97
N VAL A 150 12.78 6.02 -8.14
CA VAL A 150 13.56 7.23 -7.86
C VAL A 150 14.90 6.89 -7.20
N ARG A 151 14.92 5.91 -6.27
CA ARG A 151 16.15 5.48 -5.60
C ARG A 151 17.11 4.74 -6.54
N ASN A 152 16.58 4.07 -7.56
CA ASN A 152 17.39 3.43 -8.58
C ASN A 152 18.13 4.45 -9.47
N ASP A 153 17.60 5.66 -9.64
CA ASP A 153 18.30 6.71 -10.37
C ASP A 153 19.59 7.15 -9.66
N ASP A 154 19.57 7.21 -8.32
CA ASP A 154 20.74 7.61 -7.52
C ASP A 154 21.78 6.49 -7.42
N GLU A 155 21.32 5.25 -7.34
CA GLU A 155 22.13 4.06 -7.11
C GLU A 155 21.54 2.91 -7.96
N PRO A 156 21.99 2.77 -9.21
CA PRO A 156 21.44 1.78 -10.14
C PRO A 156 21.63 0.35 -9.65
N GLY A 157 20.58 -0.47 -9.72
CA GLY A 157 20.64 -1.90 -9.43
C GLY A 157 19.39 -2.63 -9.90
N VAL A 158 19.57 -3.79 -10.54
CA VAL A 158 18.47 -4.52 -11.22
C VAL A 158 17.31 -4.93 -10.30
N TRP A 159 17.56 -5.10 -9.00
CA TRP A 159 16.54 -5.53 -8.05
C TRP A 159 15.53 -4.44 -7.70
N ARG A 160 15.91 -3.15 -7.77
CA ARG A 160 15.02 -2.04 -7.38
C ARG A 160 13.90 -1.84 -8.39
N PRO A 161 14.17 -1.76 -9.72
CA PRO A 161 13.12 -1.75 -10.72
C PRO A 161 12.29 -3.03 -10.66
N ALA A 162 12.91 -4.21 -10.52
CA ALA A 162 12.16 -5.47 -10.41
C ALA A 162 11.15 -5.45 -9.25
N LEU A 163 11.56 -4.96 -8.08
CA LEU A 163 10.66 -4.80 -6.94
C LEU A 163 9.61 -3.71 -7.18
N ALA A 164 9.95 -2.62 -7.86
CA ALA A 164 8.97 -1.59 -8.24
C ALA A 164 7.89 -2.15 -9.19
N TRP A 165 8.30 -2.96 -10.18
CA TRP A 165 7.40 -3.68 -11.09
C TRP A 165 6.51 -4.67 -10.32
N ALA A 166 7.07 -5.39 -9.35
CA ALA A 166 6.28 -6.25 -8.48
C ALA A 166 5.24 -5.45 -7.66
N CYS A 167 5.62 -4.31 -7.08
CA CYS A 167 4.69 -3.42 -6.38
C CYS A 167 3.57 -2.91 -7.30
N MET A 168 3.89 -2.50 -8.53
CA MET A 168 2.89 -2.05 -9.52
C MET A 168 1.97 -3.20 -9.97
N GLY A 169 2.51 -4.41 -10.18
CA GLY A 169 1.73 -5.60 -10.50
C GLY A 169 0.75 -5.97 -9.38
N LEU A 170 1.20 -5.94 -8.13
CA LEU A 170 0.34 -6.10 -6.96
C LEU A 170 -0.69 -4.97 -6.88
N ALA A 171 -0.32 -3.72 -7.16
CA ALA A 171 -1.25 -2.60 -7.16
C ALA A 171 -2.35 -2.75 -8.25
N ILE A 172 -2.01 -3.34 -9.40
CA ILE A 172 -3.00 -3.74 -10.42
C ILE A 172 -3.96 -4.79 -9.85
N LEU A 173 -3.44 -5.80 -9.14
CA LEU A 173 -4.26 -6.80 -8.47
C LEU A 173 -5.03 -6.26 -7.25
N ALA A 174 -4.76 -5.03 -6.81
CA ALA A 174 -5.58 -4.32 -5.82
C ALA A 174 -6.70 -3.52 -6.49
N LYS A 175 -6.38 -2.59 -7.40
CA LYS A 175 -7.36 -1.61 -7.91
C LYS A 175 -7.34 -1.41 -9.42
N GLY A 176 -6.79 -2.38 -10.16
CA GLY A 176 -6.73 -2.34 -11.62
C GLY A 176 -5.66 -1.39 -12.16
N PRO A 177 -5.80 -0.89 -13.40
CA PRO A 177 -4.73 -0.18 -14.12
C PRO A 177 -4.14 1.03 -13.40
N VAL A 178 -4.90 1.68 -12.51
CA VAL A 178 -4.44 2.81 -11.70
C VAL A 178 -3.19 2.48 -10.88
N GLY A 179 -3.02 1.23 -10.45
CA GLY A 179 -1.85 0.77 -9.69
C GLY A 179 -0.53 0.85 -10.45
N PHE A 180 -0.60 0.87 -11.79
CA PHE A 180 0.55 1.08 -12.66
C PHE A 180 0.63 2.53 -13.15
N ILE A 181 -0.49 3.08 -13.62
CA ILE A 181 -0.55 4.40 -14.25
C ILE A 181 -0.02 5.49 -13.31
N ILE A 182 -0.36 5.44 -12.02
CA ILE A 182 0.04 6.48 -11.06
C ILE A 182 1.56 6.51 -10.83
N PRO A 183 2.22 5.44 -10.34
CA PRO A 183 3.65 5.48 -10.08
C PRO A 183 4.48 5.63 -11.37
N ALA A 184 4.11 4.94 -12.45
CA ALA A 184 4.83 5.06 -13.72
C ALA A 184 4.64 6.44 -14.34
N GLY A 185 3.42 6.96 -14.38
CA GLY A 185 3.12 8.29 -14.89
C GLY A 185 3.85 9.37 -14.10
N ALA A 186 3.82 9.31 -12.76
CA ALA A 186 4.53 10.27 -11.90
C ALA A 186 6.05 10.23 -12.12
N TYR A 187 6.64 9.03 -12.19
CA TYR A 187 8.08 8.89 -12.46
C TYR A 187 8.47 9.43 -13.83
N LEU A 188 7.73 9.05 -14.89
CA LEU A 188 8.00 9.48 -16.26
C LEU A 188 7.84 11.00 -16.41
N THR A 189 6.78 11.59 -15.87
CA THR A 189 6.59 13.04 -15.91
C THR A 189 7.68 13.79 -15.16
N ALA A 190 8.09 13.31 -13.98
CA ALA A 190 9.23 13.90 -13.25
C ALA A 190 10.53 13.87 -14.08
N ARG A 191 10.83 12.72 -14.71
CA ARG A 191 12.02 12.54 -15.55
C ARG A 191 11.99 13.41 -16.81
N LEU A 192 10.83 13.53 -17.45
CA LEU A 192 10.65 14.40 -18.61
C LEU A 192 10.80 15.87 -18.24
N ALA A 193 10.19 16.30 -17.12
CA ALA A 193 10.32 17.66 -16.61
C ALA A 193 11.77 18.02 -16.21
N ALA A 194 12.55 17.04 -15.76
CA ALA A 194 13.97 17.21 -15.45
C ALA A 194 14.90 17.24 -16.70
N GLY A 195 14.36 17.08 -17.91
CA GLY A 195 15.14 17.03 -19.16
C GLY A 195 15.87 15.70 -19.40
N GLU A 196 15.58 14.67 -18.58
CA GLU A 196 16.28 13.38 -18.60
C GLU A 196 15.60 12.35 -19.53
N GLY A 197 14.70 12.79 -20.40
CA GLY A 197 13.97 11.92 -21.33
C GLY A 197 14.86 11.07 -22.24
N ARG A 198 16.11 11.50 -22.50
CA ARG A 198 17.08 10.74 -23.30
C ARG A 198 17.63 9.51 -22.58
N MET A 199 17.68 9.48 -21.26
CA MET A 199 18.12 8.31 -20.49
C MET A 199 17.07 7.18 -20.52
N LEU A 200 15.78 7.50 -20.65
CA LEU A 200 14.70 6.49 -20.75
C LEU A 200 14.84 5.60 -21.99
N LYS A 201 15.52 6.08 -23.05
CA LYS A 201 15.82 5.29 -24.26
C LYS A 201 16.97 4.30 -24.11
N LYS A 202 17.73 4.36 -23.00
CA LYS A 202 18.92 3.51 -22.78
C LYS A 202 18.68 2.39 -21.76
N THR A 203 17.63 2.49 -20.94
CA THR A 203 17.34 1.56 -19.84
C THR A 203 16.19 0.59 -20.12
N HIS A 204 15.56 0.68 -21.28
CA HIS A 204 14.52 -0.20 -21.81
C HIS A 204 14.77 -0.46 -23.29
#